data_AF-A0A8J5CPY0-F1
#
_entry.id   AF-A0A8J5CPY0-F1
#
_cell.length_a   1.000
_cell.length_b   1.000
_cell.length_c   1.000
_cell.angle_alpha   90.00
_cell.angle_beta   90.00
_cell.angle_gamma   90.00
#
_symmetry.space_group_name_H-M   'P 1'
#
loop_
_entity.id
_entity.type
_entity.pdbx_description
1 polymer ?
#
loop_
_entity_poly.entity_id
_entity_poly.type
_entity_poly.pdbx_seq_one_letter_code
_entity_poly.pdbx_strand_id
1 'polypeptide(L)'
;MLTIHLAEKRDEVDCLSAWVSARDADFPTHDGLDVKLNYGELLLKALFEHWPRTYMYDDNEGGEGAEGGTVANQNGFTPKSGNEYFSIPQHTPVIISFAGSEIQGRTLYRLLCGDAGGDAEGVLLNEMVPPWVLDIVVEKTSPKPKNKVYFFLLPHASSGIKREKKDRLSANDFIQIRKVQEHVYDKVLGGGSDAGSTTNNNNDRGGDDKAETTSLAEDRVQLLCNDKQASLQVLDPSMDLRTVQHFIWGNTSQDIVLFYRPVK
;
A
#
# COMPACT_ATOMS: atom_id res chain seq x y z
N MET A 1 8.80 25.13 -11.70
CA MET A 1 8.67 23.80 -12.34
C MET A 1 8.80 22.77 -11.25
N LEU A 2 7.76 21.98 -11.00
CA LEU A 2 7.79 20.88 -10.03
C LEU A 2 8.40 19.66 -10.72
N THR A 3 9.42 19.06 -10.10
CA THR A 3 10.06 17.83 -10.58
C THR A 3 9.91 16.79 -9.47
N ILE A 4 9.39 15.62 -9.82
CA ILE A 4 9.22 14.49 -8.90
C ILE A 4 10.16 13.39 -9.35
N HIS A 5 11.13 13.04 -8.49
CA HIS A 5 12.04 11.93 -8.74
C HIS A 5 11.41 10.64 -8.17
N LEU A 6 11.22 9.63 -9.02
CA LEU A 6 10.58 8.36 -8.63
C LEU A 6 11.59 7.31 -8.16
N ALA A 7 12.89 7.55 -8.37
CA ALA A 7 13.95 6.74 -7.80
C ALA A 7 15.21 7.61 -7.70
N GLU A 8 15.83 7.64 -6.51
CA GLU A 8 17.08 8.37 -6.30
C GLU A 8 18.30 7.51 -6.63
N LYS A 9 18.23 6.20 -6.37
CA LYS A 9 19.28 5.22 -6.67
C LYS A 9 18.70 3.93 -7.22
N ARG A 10 19.48 3.21 -8.05
CA ARG A 10 19.09 1.93 -8.66
C ARG A 10 18.55 0.90 -7.66
N ASP A 11 19.11 0.86 -6.46
CA ASP A 11 18.75 -0.12 -5.42
C ASP A 11 17.79 0.44 -4.35
N GLU A 12 17.48 1.73 -4.41
CA GLU A 12 16.62 2.44 -3.46
C GLU A 12 15.43 3.05 -4.20
N VAL A 13 14.50 2.17 -4.59
CA VAL A 13 13.19 2.57 -5.13
C VAL A 13 12.24 2.79 -3.95
N ASP A 14 12.14 4.04 -3.54
CA ASP A 14 11.30 4.54 -2.45
C ASP A 14 9.90 4.95 -2.91
N CYS A 15 9.69 5.26 -4.20
CA CYS A 15 8.37 5.61 -4.73
C CYS A 15 7.31 4.52 -4.49
N LEU A 16 7.74 3.26 -4.40
CA LEU A 16 6.86 2.10 -4.15
C LEU A 16 6.64 1.82 -2.64
N SER A 17 7.10 2.70 -1.75
CA SER A 17 6.95 2.52 -0.30
C SER A 17 5.64 3.09 0.26
N ALA A 18 4.96 3.97 -0.49
CA ALA A 18 3.78 4.68 -0.04
C ALA A 18 2.48 3.88 -0.25
N TRP A 19 2.16 3.04 0.74
CA TRP A 19 0.88 2.31 0.81
C TRP A 19 -0.15 3.10 1.60
N VAL A 20 -1.33 3.30 1.03
CA VAL A 20 -2.44 4.01 1.65
C VAL A 20 -3.73 3.21 1.47
N SER A 21 -4.77 3.57 2.21
CA SER A 21 -6.09 3.05 1.94
C SER A 21 -6.76 3.83 0.82
N ALA A 22 -7.63 3.18 0.05
CA ALA A 22 -8.44 3.86 -0.96
C ALA A 22 -9.35 4.90 -0.31
N ARG A 23 -9.92 4.58 0.87
CA ARG A 23 -10.79 5.48 1.62
C ARG A 23 -10.08 6.76 2.08
N ASP A 24 -8.87 6.64 2.65
CA ASP A 24 -8.11 7.79 3.15
C ASP A 24 -7.56 8.66 2.01
N ALA A 25 -7.46 8.08 0.81
CA ALA A 25 -7.05 8.76 -0.41
C ALA A 25 -8.22 9.33 -1.23
N ASP A 26 -9.45 9.27 -0.71
CA ASP A 26 -10.68 9.69 -1.38
C ASP A 26 -10.92 9.02 -2.75
N PHE A 27 -10.42 7.78 -2.92
CA PHE A 27 -10.69 6.98 -4.11
C PHE A 27 -11.96 6.15 -3.94
N PRO A 28 -12.71 5.91 -5.03
CA PRO A 28 -13.90 5.07 -4.99
C PRO A 28 -13.54 3.65 -4.55
N THR A 29 -14.32 3.09 -3.62
CA THR A 29 -14.17 1.71 -3.17
C THR A 29 -15.20 0.82 -3.87
N HIS A 30 -14.76 -0.34 -4.37
CA HIS A 30 -15.65 -1.35 -4.90
C HIS A 30 -16.22 -2.18 -3.72
N ASP A 31 -17.54 -2.38 -3.70
CA ASP A 31 -18.25 -3.18 -2.68
C ASP A 31 -18.05 -2.74 -1.22
N GLY A 32 -17.66 -1.48 -0.98
CA GLY A 32 -17.42 -0.95 0.36
C GLY A 32 -16.17 -1.51 1.06
N LEU A 33 -15.40 -2.37 0.40
CA LEU A 33 -14.14 -2.90 0.90
C LEU A 33 -13.03 -1.86 0.72
N ASP A 34 -12.34 -1.56 1.80
CA ASP A 34 -11.20 -0.64 1.78
C ASP A 34 -9.94 -1.35 1.27
N VAL A 35 -9.58 -1.08 0.01
CA VAL A 35 -8.41 -1.65 -0.66
C VAL A 35 -7.16 -0.83 -0.34
N LYS A 36 -6.01 -1.49 -0.21
CA LYS A 36 -4.72 -0.80 -0.06
C LYS A 36 -4.12 -0.50 -1.43
N LEU A 37 -3.81 0.76 -1.68
CA LEU A 37 -3.26 1.29 -2.91
C LEU A 37 -1.83 1.76 -2.70
N ASN A 38 -1.02 1.72 -3.76
CA ASN A 38 0.34 2.23 -3.74
C ASN A 38 0.47 3.45 -4.66
N TYR A 39 0.79 4.62 -4.11
CA TYR A 39 0.83 5.85 -4.92
C TYR A 39 1.87 5.80 -6.04
N GLY A 40 3.04 5.19 -5.81
CA GLY A 40 4.05 5.03 -6.85
C GLY A 40 3.57 4.15 -8.00
N GLU A 41 2.93 3.03 -7.68
CA GLU A 41 2.31 2.16 -8.69
C GLU A 41 1.25 2.88 -9.52
N LEU A 42 0.30 3.57 -8.86
CA LEU A 42 -0.76 4.30 -9.56
C LEU A 42 -0.17 5.37 -10.48
N LEU A 43 0.80 6.13 -9.97
CA LEU A 43 1.46 7.18 -10.75
C LEU A 43 2.20 6.62 -11.96
N LEU A 44 2.96 5.53 -11.80
CA LEU A 44 3.66 4.89 -12.93
C LEU A 44 2.67 4.42 -14.00
N LYS A 45 1.60 3.74 -13.60
CA LYS A 45 0.54 3.30 -14.51
C LYS A 45 -0.09 4.47 -15.27
N ALA A 46 -0.31 5.62 -14.62
CA ALA A 46 -0.84 6.81 -15.29
C ALA A 46 0.19 7.48 -16.23
N LEU A 47 1.48 7.50 -15.87
CA LEU A 47 2.52 8.10 -16.71
C LEU A 47 2.77 7.34 -18.02
N PHE A 48 2.47 6.03 -18.03
CA PHE A 48 2.62 5.16 -19.20
C PHE A 48 1.28 4.69 -19.78
N GLU A 49 0.17 5.34 -19.44
CA GLU A 49 -1.18 4.90 -19.86
C GLU A 49 -1.36 4.90 -21.39
N HIS A 50 -0.64 5.77 -22.12
CA HIS A 50 -0.68 5.85 -23.58
C HIS A 50 0.31 4.91 -24.27
N TRP A 51 1.12 4.14 -23.52
CA TRP A 51 2.10 3.22 -24.10
C TRP A 51 1.45 1.85 -24.42
N PRO A 52 1.36 1.43 -25.70
CA PRO A 52 0.59 0.24 -26.09
C PRO A 52 0.96 -1.04 -25.36
N ARG A 53 2.24 -1.21 -25.03
CA ARG A 53 2.74 -2.37 -24.30
C ARG A 53 2.06 -2.59 -22.94
N THR A 54 1.50 -1.55 -22.33
CA THR A 54 0.86 -1.62 -21.00
C THR A 54 -0.55 -2.21 -21.02
N TYR A 55 -1.20 -2.29 -22.19
CA TYR A 55 -2.58 -2.78 -22.33
C TYR A 55 -2.77 -3.83 -23.44
N MET A 56 -1.85 -3.97 -24.40
CA MET A 56 -2.00 -4.93 -25.50
C MET A 56 -1.92 -6.41 -25.10
N TYR A 57 -1.40 -6.74 -23.91
CA TYR A 57 -1.35 -8.13 -23.42
C TYR A 57 -2.66 -8.59 -22.75
N ASP A 58 -3.50 -7.68 -22.27
CA ASP A 58 -4.78 -8.04 -21.63
C ASP A 58 -5.82 -8.56 -22.63
N ASP A 59 -5.78 -8.08 -23.88
CA ASP A 59 -6.77 -8.43 -24.90
C ASP A 59 -6.66 -9.89 -25.37
N ASN A 60 -5.56 -10.59 -25.06
CA ASN A 60 -5.32 -11.95 -25.56
C ASN A 60 -5.77 -13.06 -24.60
N GLU A 61 -6.21 -12.74 -23.37
CA GLU A 61 -6.87 -13.70 -22.46
C GLU A 61 -8.40 -13.74 -22.67
N GLY A 62 -8.94 -12.97 -23.61
CA GLY A 62 -10.38 -12.81 -23.81
C GLY A 62 -10.81 -12.68 -25.26
N GLY A 63 -10.47 -13.63 -26.13
CA GLY A 63 -11.15 -13.75 -27.42
C GLY A 63 -10.29 -14.32 -28.54
N GLU A 64 -10.63 -15.53 -28.97
CA GLU A 64 -10.17 -16.06 -30.25
C GLU A 64 -10.58 -15.13 -31.41
N GLY A 65 -9.60 -14.63 -32.14
CA GLY A 65 -9.73 -14.26 -33.55
C GLY A 65 -10.12 -12.81 -33.86
N ALA A 66 -9.12 -11.99 -34.18
CA ALA A 66 -9.27 -10.98 -35.24
C ALA A 66 -7.87 -10.60 -35.79
N GLU A 67 -7.53 -11.19 -36.92
CA GLU A 67 -6.42 -10.75 -37.77
C GLU A 67 -6.65 -9.30 -38.24
N GLY A 68 -5.55 -8.53 -38.23
CA GLY A 68 -5.28 -7.37 -39.09
C GLY A 68 -6.45 -6.47 -39.50
N GLY A 69 -6.57 -5.30 -38.88
CA GLY A 69 -7.37 -4.22 -39.42
C GLY A 69 -7.32 -2.94 -38.60
N THR A 70 -6.74 -1.88 -39.18
CA THR A 70 -6.97 -0.50 -38.77
C THR A 70 -8.46 -0.19 -38.79
N VAL A 71 -9.11 -0.13 -37.63
CA VAL A 71 -10.48 0.38 -37.54
C VAL A 71 -10.67 1.15 -36.24
N ALA A 72 -10.81 2.47 -36.38
CA ALA A 72 -11.35 3.34 -35.34
C ALA A 72 -12.74 2.83 -34.95
N ASN A 73 -12.88 2.25 -33.75
CA ASN A 73 -14.12 1.63 -33.34
C ASN A 73 -15.00 2.63 -32.58
N GLN A 74 -16.10 3.02 -33.23
CA GLN A 74 -17.16 3.87 -32.69
C GLN A 74 -18.08 3.11 -31.72
N ASN A 75 -17.53 2.31 -30.81
CA ASN A 75 -18.29 1.55 -29.82
C ASN A 75 -17.53 1.44 -28.49
N GLY A 76 -17.16 2.60 -27.92
CA GLY A 76 -17.10 2.87 -26.48
C GLY A 76 -16.27 2.00 -25.53
N PHE A 77 -15.58 0.95 -25.99
CA PHE A 77 -14.73 0.10 -25.16
C PHE A 77 -13.29 0.43 -25.46
N THR A 78 -12.78 1.46 -24.77
CA THR A 78 -11.35 1.73 -24.71
C THR A 78 -10.68 0.61 -23.89
N PRO A 79 -9.58 -0.01 -24.35
CA PRO A 79 -8.80 -0.90 -23.50
C PRO A 79 -8.51 -0.19 -22.18
N LYS A 80 -8.68 -0.90 -21.05
CA LYS A 80 -8.51 -0.36 -19.69
C LYS A 80 -7.03 -0.04 -19.44
N SER A 81 -6.57 1.06 -20.01
CA SER A 81 -5.22 1.58 -19.82
C SER A 81 -5.12 2.36 -18.50
N GLY A 82 -3.95 2.32 -17.88
CA GLY A 82 -3.66 3.10 -16.69
C GLY A 82 -4.06 2.42 -15.37
N ASN A 83 -4.52 3.22 -14.41
CA ASN A 83 -4.70 2.80 -13.01
C ASN A 83 -6.17 2.79 -12.53
N GLU A 84 -7.14 3.10 -13.40
CA GLU A 84 -8.58 3.19 -13.11
C GLU A 84 -9.04 4.31 -12.14
N TYR A 85 -8.11 5.00 -11.45
CA TYR A 85 -8.42 6.06 -10.48
C TYR A 85 -8.20 7.47 -11.03
N PHE A 86 -7.11 7.70 -11.75
CA PHE A 86 -6.77 9.00 -12.32
C PHE A 86 -5.86 8.89 -13.53
N SER A 87 -5.90 9.91 -14.39
CA SER A 87 -4.98 10.11 -15.52
C SER A 87 -4.12 11.35 -15.31
N ILE A 88 -2.96 11.37 -15.95
CA ILE A 88 -2.03 12.51 -15.91
C ILE A 88 -2.21 13.34 -17.20
N PRO A 89 -2.16 14.68 -17.16
CA PRO A 89 -2.30 15.48 -18.37
C PRO A 89 -1.30 15.07 -19.45
N GLN A 90 -1.76 14.87 -20.69
CA GLN A 90 -0.94 14.36 -21.79
C GLN A 90 0.33 15.17 -22.07
N HIS A 91 0.30 16.48 -21.80
CA HIS A 91 1.45 17.38 -21.95
C HIS A 91 2.47 17.29 -20.81
N THR A 92 2.26 16.40 -19.83
CA THR A 92 3.20 16.18 -18.72
C THR A 92 4.47 15.56 -19.26
N PRO A 93 5.64 16.18 -19.09
CA PRO A 93 6.90 15.62 -19.55
C PRO A 93 7.33 14.46 -18.65
N VAL A 94 7.67 13.33 -19.27
CA VAL A 94 8.30 12.17 -18.63
C VAL A 94 9.78 12.15 -19.01
N ILE A 95 10.66 12.01 -18.02
CA ILE A 95 12.11 11.99 -18.21
C ILE A 95 12.65 10.71 -17.61
N ILE A 96 13.35 9.93 -18.43
CA ILE A 96 14.08 8.74 -18.03
C ILE A 96 15.56 9.12 -18.01
N SER A 97 16.21 8.92 -16.87
CA SER A 97 17.62 9.24 -16.66
C SER A 97 18.39 8.07 -16.07
N PHE A 98 19.69 8.00 -16.34
CA PHE A 98 20.55 6.99 -15.72
C PHE A 98 20.77 7.30 -14.24
N ALA A 99 20.45 6.34 -13.38
CA ALA A 99 20.75 6.37 -11.95
C ALA A 99 21.79 5.29 -11.62
N GLY A 100 23.05 5.54 -11.95
CA GLY A 100 24.19 4.67 -11.65
C GLY A 100 25.45 5.50 -11.43
N SER A 101 26.29 5.06 -10.49
CA SER A 101 27.41 5.81 -9.92
C SER A 101 28.30 6.54 -10.94
N GLU A 102 28.69 7.76 -10.55
CA GLU A 102 29.60 8.74 -11.19
C GLU A 102 28.99 9.73 -12.19
N ILE A 103 27.91 9.41 -12.92
CA ILE A 103 27.21 10.36 -13.81
C ILE A 103 25.73 10.42 -13.46
N GLN A 104 25.44 10.96 -12.28
CA GLN A 104 24.07 11.24 -11.85
C GLN A 104 23.48 12.34 -12.75
N GLY A 105 22.32 12.08 -13.37
CA GLY A 105 21.54 13.10 -14.08
C GLY A 105 21.64 13.12 -15.61
N ARG A 106 22.31 12.17 -16.26
CA ARG A 106 22.24 12.05 -17.72
C ARG A 106 20.83 11.62 -18.14
N THR A 107 20.14 12.49 -18.88
CA THR A 107 18.86 12.15 -19.52
C THR A 107 19.11 11.13 -20.63
N LEU A 108 18.42 9.99 -20.54
CA LEU A 108 18.39 8.95 -21.56
C LEU A 108 17.30 9.25 -22.58
N TYR A 109 16.11 9.60 -22.08
CA TYR A 109 14.97 9.84 -22.93
C TYR A 109 13.99 10.82 -22.28
N ARG A 110 13.34 11.65 -23.11
CA ARG A 110 12.31 12.60 -22.70
C ARG A 110 11.19 12.58 -23.72
N LEU A 111 9.96 12.45 -23.24
CA LEU A 111 8.74 12.48 -24.04
C LEU A 111 7.62 13.19 -23.27
N LEU A 112 6.51 13.50 -23.93
CA LEU A 112 5.26 13.83 -23.24
C LEU A 112 4.48 12.54 -22.99
N CYS A 113 3.72 12.48 -21.89
CA CYS A 113 2.89 11.33 -21.54
C CYS A 113 2.00 10.87 -22.71
N GLY A 114 1.37 11.82 -23.42
CA GLY A 114 0.49 11.54 -24.55
C GLY A 114 1.19 11.00 -25.81
N ASP A 115 2.51 11.20 -25.93
CA ASP A 115 3.28 10.80 -27.12
C ASP A 115 3.73 9.33 -27.04
N ALA A 116 3.58 8.67 -25.89
CA ALA A 116 4.05 7.30 -25.65
C ALA A 116 3.44 6.22 -26.58
N GLY A 117 2.40 6.59 -27.34
CA GLY A 117 1.76 5.75 -28.34
C GLY A 117 2.43 5.70 -29.71
N GLY A 118 3.39 6.58 -29.99
CA GLY A 118 4.07 6.62 -31.28
C GLY A 118 5.05 5.46 -31.48
N ASP A 119 5.24 5.03 -32.73
CA ASP A 119 6.11 3.89 -33.07
C ASP A 119 7.57 4.13 -32.64
N ALA A 120 8.09 5.34 -32.86
CA ALA A 120 9.46 5.71 -32.52
C ALA A 120 9.64 5.78 -30.99
N GLU A 121 8.67 6.38 -30.31
CA GLU A 121 8.59 6.49 -28.85
C GLU A 121 8.52 5.10 -28.22
N GLY A 122 7.70 4.21 -28.78
CA GLY A 122 7.56 2.82 -28.34
C GLY A 122 8.87 2.05 -28.37
N VAL A 123 9.65 2.17 -29.45
CA VAL A 123 11.00 1.54 -29.54
C VAL A 123 11.91 2.07 -28.43
N LEU A 124 11.98 3.38 -28.24
CA LEU A 124 12.83 3.99 -27.21
C LEU A 124 12.37 3.64 -25.79
N LEU A 125 11.07 3.57 -25.54
CA LEU A 125 10.52 3.16 -24.25
C LEU A 125 10.91 1.71 -23.91
N ASN A 126 10.88 0.81 -24.90
CA ASN A 126 11.32 -0.58 -24.71
C ASN A 126 12.81 -0.69 -24.32
N GLU A 127 13.65 0.22 -24.79
CA GLU A 127 15.09 0.23 -24.50
C GLU A 127 15.44 0.95 -23.20
N MET A 128 14.72 2.04 -22.89
CA MET A 128 15.13 3.00 -21.86
C MET A 128 14.40 2.82 -20.53
N VAL A 129 13.17 2.28 -20.53
CA VAL A 129 12.39 2.10 -19.30
C VAL A 129 13.07 1.04 -18.42
N PRO A 130 13.39 1.36 -17.15
CA PRO A 130 14.10 0.42 -16.29
C PRO A 130 13.22 -0.78 -15.90
N PRO A 131 13.81 -1.97 -15.68
CA PRO A 131 13.05 -3.19 -15.40
C PRO A 131 12.04 -3.07 -14.26
N TRP A 132 12.39 -2.38 -13.17
CA TRP A 132 11.48 -2.21 -12.02
C TRP A 132 10.20 -1.43 -12.38
N VAL A 133 10.23 -0.58 -13.40
CA VAL A 133 9.02 0.10 -13.92
C VAL A 133 8.22 -0.86 -14.79
N LEU A 134 8.89 -1.64 -15.64
CA LEU A 134 8.25 -2.66 -16.50
C LEU A 134 7.49 -3.68 -15.65
N ASP A 135 8.06 -4.11 -14.52
CA ASP A 135 7.40 -5.01 -13.56
C ASP A 135 6.04 -4.47 -13.13
N ILE A 136 5.91 -3.14 -12.96
CA ILE A 136 4.68 -2.49 -12.52
C ILE A 136 3.70 -2.22 -13.67
N VAL A 137 4.18 -1.65 -14.78
CA VAL A 137 3.31 -1.11 -15.84
C VAL A 137 3.01 -2.10 -16.97
N VAL A 138 3.87 -3.10 -17.17
CA VAL A 138 3.69 -4.16 -18.18
C VAL A 138 3.32 -5.48 -17.50
N GLU A 139 4.15 -5.95 -16.57
CA GLU A 139 3.95 -7.24 -15.90
C GLU A 139 2.90 -7.18 -14.79
N LYS A 140 2.42 -5.97 -14.45
CA LYS A 140 1.38 -5.71 -13.44
C LYS A 140 1.68 -6.34 -12.08
N THR A 141 2.95 -6.50 -11.76
CA THR A 141 3.41 -7.01 -10.47
C THR A 141 3.11 -5.98 -9.40
N SER A 142 2.30 -6.33 -8.41
CA SER A 142 2.06 -5.45 -7.27
C SER A 142 3.36 -5.26 -6.46
N PRO A 143 3.67 -4.02 -6.05
CA PRO A 143 4.82 -3.79 -5.18
C PRO A 143 4.67 -4.56 -3.87
N LYS A 144 5.80 -4.83 -3.20
CA LYS A 144 5.80 -5.43 -1.86
C LYS A 144 5.91 -4.33 -0.82
N PRO A 145 5.07 -4.32 0.23
CA PRO A 145 5.25 -3.44 1.38
C PRO A 145 6.65 -3.61 1.99
N LYS A 146 7.49 -2.57 1.92
CA LYS A 146 8.85 -2.57 2.48
C LYS A 146 8.89 -2.01 3.90
N ASN A 147 8.02 -1.05 4.19
CA ASN A 147 8.03 -0.34 5.47
C ASN A 147 7.39 -1.20 6.56
N LYS A 148 8.22 -1.63 7.51
CA LYS A 148 7.80 -2.34 8.72
C LYS A 148 8.02 -1.48 9.95
N VAL A 149 7.03 -1.51 10.83
CA VAL A 149 7.12 -0.94 12.17
C VAL A 149 7.31 -2.08 13.16
N TYR A 150 8.30 -1.91 14.02
CA TYR A 150 8.59 -2.83 15.14
C TYR A 150 8.05 -2.22 16.43
N PHE A 151 7.41 -3.04 17.25
CA PHE A 151 6.80 -2.57 18.48
C PHE A 151 6.70 -3.67 19.54
N PHE A 152 6.54 -3.25 20.79
CA PHE A 152 6.27 -4.11 21.94
C PHE A 152 4.84 -3.90 22.43
N LEU A 153 4.18 -4.96 22.88
CA LEU A 153 2.90 -4.90 23.58
C LEU A 153 3.07 -5.25 25.05
N LEU A 154 2.75 -4.30 25.93
CA LEU A 154 2.87 -4.46 27.38
C LEU A 154 1.51 -4.21 28.08
N PRO A 155 1.19 -4.94 29.16
CA PRO A 155 0.01 -4.61 29.95
C PRO A 155 0.24 -3.25 30.64
N HIS A 156 -0.77 -2.38 30.61
CA HIS A 156 -0.73 -1.13 31.37
C HIS A 156 -0.87 -1.42 32.87
N ALA A 157 -0.24 -0.62 33.74
CA ALA A 157 -0.28 -0.84 35.20
C ALA A 157 -1.71 -0.88 35.77
N SER A 158 -2.66 -0.14 35.18
CA SER A 158 -4.07 -0.16 35.59
C SER A 158 -4.84 -1.42 35.21
N SER A 159 -4.28 -2.29 34.37
CA SER A 159 -4.94 -3.51 33.91
C SER A 159 -4.95 -4.63 34.96
N GLY A 160 -4.04 -4.59 35.94
CA GLY A 160 -3.84 -5.68 36.91
C GLY A 160 -3.22 -6.95 36.31
N ILE A 161 -2.88 -6.96 35.02
CA ILE A 161 -2.31 -8.11 34.31
C ILE A 161 -0.80 -8.16 34.55
N LYS A 162 -0.31 -9.19 35.24
CA LYS A 162 1.12 -9.47 35.40
C LYS A 162 1.57 -10.41 34.29
N ARG A 163 1.98 -9.84 33.14
CA ARG A 163 2.57 -10.61 32.03
C ARG A 163 4.06 -10.24 31.92
N GLU A 164 4.94 -11.22 32.09
CA GLU A 164 6.39 -11.00 32.05
C GLU A 164 6.98 -11.03 30.63
N LYS A 165 6.26 -11.62 29.67
CA LYS A 165 6.78 -11.82 28.32
C LYS A 165 6.63 -10.54 27.48
N LYS A 166 7.77 -9.91 27.18
CA LYS A 166 7.89 -8.77 26.25
C LYS A 166 8.19 -9.29 24.85
N ASP A 167 7.15 -9.55 24.07
CA ASP A 167 7.30 -9.97 22.67
C ASP A 167 7.51 -8.77 21.75
N ARG A 168 8.59 -8.81 20.96
CA ARG A 168 8.86 -7.84 19.89
C ARG A 168 8.05 -8.26 18.65
N LEU A 169 7.09 -7.45 18.27
CA LEU A 169 6.23 -7.66 17.12
C LEU A 169 6.67 -6.78 15.94
N SER A 170 6.27 -7.19 14.74
CA SER A 170 6.50 -6.41 13.52
C SER A 170 5.26 -6.46 12.64
N ALA A 171 4.89 -5.32 12.06
CA ALA A 171 3.77 -5.22 11.13
C ALA A 171 4.11 -4.22 10.02
N ASN A 172 3.31 -4.21 8.94
CA ASN A 172 3.40 -3.14 7.96
C ASN A 172 2.99 -1.81 8.60
N ASP A 173 3.59 -0.73 8.15
CA ASP A 173 3.43 0.60 8.73
C ASP A 173 1.99 1.18 8.60
N PHE A 174 1.25 0.77 7.58
CA PHE A 174 -0.17 1.12 7.35
C PHE A 174 -1.18 0.30 8.17
N ILE A 175 -0.72 -0.59 9.05
CA ILE A 175 -1.64 -1.35 9.92
C ILE A 175 -2.28 -0.40 10.93
N GLN A 176 -3.61 -0.41 10.97
CA GLN A 176 -4.40 0.40 11.90
C GLN A 176 -4.32 -0.12 13.34
N ILE A 177 -4.43 0.79 14.30
CA ILE A 177 -4.45 0.51 15.74
C ILE A 177 -5.58 -0.44 16.12
N ARG A 178 -6.75 -0.32 15.46
CA ARG A 178 -7.86 -1.26 15.56
C ARG A 178 -7.46 -2.73 15.39
N LYS A 179 -6.64 -3.05 14.38
CA LYS A 179 -6.15 -4.42 14.16
C LYS A 179 -5.19 -4.90 15.26
N VAL A 180 -4.47 -3.97 15.88
CA VAL A 180 -3.63 -4.28 17.05
C VAL A 180 -4.51 -4.52 18.28
N GLN A 181 -5.63 -3.79 18.45
CA GLN A 181 -6.62 -4.05 19.49
C GLN A 181 -7.25 -5.43 19.33
N GLU A 182 -7.68 -5.80 18.12
CA GLU A 182 -8.17 -7.15 17.79
C GLU A 182 -7.17 -8.23 18.20
N HIS A 183 -5.90 -8.05 17.83
CA HIS A 183 -4.84 -8.99 18.22
C HIS A 183 -4.72 -9.12 19.75
N VAL A 184 -4.81 -8.01 20.49
CA VAL A 184 -4.79 -8.04 21.95
C VAL A 184 -6.03 -8.76 22.50
N TYR A 185 -7.22 -8.43 22.00
CA TYR A 185 -8.46 -9.03 22.44
C TYR A 185 -8.45 -10.56 22.25
N ASP A 186 -8.13 -11.03 21.04
CA ASP A 186 -8.19 -12.44 20.68
C ASP A 186 -7.04 -13.26 21.25
N LYS A 187 -5.80 -12.78 21.09
CA LYS A 187 -4.59 -13.57 21.32
C LYS A 187 -3.90 -13.28 22.66
N VAL A 188 -4.10 -12.08 23.21
CA VAL A 188 -3.46 -11.68 24.46
C VAL A 188 -4.39 -11.89 25.65
N LEU A 189 -5.65 -11.47 25.54
CA LEU A 189 -6.65 -11.57 26.60
C LEU A 189 -7.52 -12.84 26.49
N GLY A 190 -7.55 -13.49 25.32
CA GLY A 190 -8.31 -14.72 25.11
C GLY A 190 -9.82 -14.49 24.96
N GLY A 191 -10.24 -13.29 24.55
CA GLY A 191 -11.64 -12.84 24.45
C GLY A 191 -12.54 -13.59 23.46
N GLY A 192 -12.07 -14.70 22.89
CA GLY A 192 -12.83 -15.58 21.99
C GLY A 192 -12.56 -17.07 22.20
N SER A 193 -12.07 -17.51 23.37
CA SER A 193 -11.80 -18.94 23.62
C SER A 193 -12.25 -19.39 25.00
N ASP A 194 -13.57 -19.56 25.14
CA ASP A 194 -14.12 -20.69 25.91
C ASP A 194 -14.32 -21.87 24.94
N ALA A 195 -13.23 -22.58 24.64
CA ALA A 195 -13.16 -24.00 24.27
C ALA A 195 -11.86 -24.28 23.51
N GLY A 196 -11.02 -25.14 24.08
CA GLY A 196 -9.92 -25.70 23.31
C GLY A 196 -10.44 -26.52 22.13
N SER A 197 -9.97 -26.21 20.92
CA SER A 197 -9.75 -27.21 19.89
C SER A 197 -8.83 -26.67 18.81
N THR A 198 -7.66 -27.28 18.72
CA THR A 198 -6.83 -27.31 17.52
C THR A 198 -7.67 -27.84 16.36
N THR A 199 -7.94 -27.05 15.32
CA THR A 199 -8.09 -27.54 13.94
C THR A 199 -8.12 -26.39 12.95
N ASN A 200 -7.27 -26.51 11.92
CA ASN A 200 -7.47 -25.85 10.63
C ASN A 200 -8.90 -26.09 10.16
N ASN A 201 -9.59 -25.03 9.72
CA ASN A 201 -10.42 -25.12 8.53
C ASN A 201 -10.70 -23.72 7.97
N ASN A 202 -10.38 -23.57 6.68
CA ASN A 202 -11.03 -22.63 5.79
C ASN A 202 -12.54 -22.88 5.87
N ASN A 203 -13.31 -21.90 6.30
CA ASN A 203 -14.67 -21.78 5.81
C ASN A 203 -15.12 -20.32 5.74
N ASP A 204 -15.61 -20.02 4.56
CA ASP A 204 -16.10 -18.75 4.05
C ASP A 204 -17.47 -18.42 4.67
N ARG A 205 -17.45 -17.65 5.76
CA ARG A 205 -18.61 -16.95 6.34
C ARG A 205 -18.20 -15.54 6.82
N GLY A 206 -17.29 -14.90 6.08
CA GLY A 206 -16.36 -13.91 6.62
C GLY A 206 -16.80 -12.44 6.70
N GLY A 207 -18.10 -12.14 6.60
CA GLY A 207 -18.62 -10.76 6.56
C GLY A 207 -19.00 -10.20 7.93
N ASP A 208 -20.03 -10.78 8.55
CA ASP A 208 -20.68 -10.22 9.76
C ASP A 208 -19.87 -10.46 11.04
N ASP A 209 -19.39 -11.69 11.26
CA ASP A 209 -18.64 -12.06 12.47
C ASP A 209 -17.34 -11.24 12.65
N LYS A 210 -16.73 -10.81 11.54
CA LYS A 210 -15.49 -10.03 11.56
C LYS A 210 -15.73 -8.59 11.97
N ALA A 211 -16.80 -7.97 11.45
CA ALA A 211 -17.19 -6.61 11.83
C ALA A 211 -17.63 -6.55 13.30
N GLU A 212 -18.35 -7.57 13.78
CA GLU A 212 -18.71 -7.69 15.20
C GLU A 212 -17.49 -7.92 16.10
N THR A 213 -16.54 -8.77 15.70
CA THR A 213 -15.31 -8.99 16.49
C THR A 213 -14.47 -7.72 16.57
N THR A 214 -14.38 -6.97 15.47
CA THR A 214 -13.69 -5.68 15.43
C THR A 214 -14.33 -4.65 16.37
N SER A 215 -15.65 -4.49 16.34
CA SER A 215 -16.35 -3.55 17.24
C SER A 215 -16.23 -3.96 18.71
N LEU A 216 -16.33 -5.26 19.01
CA LEU A 216 -16.14 -5.79 20.35
C LEU A 216 -14.71 -5.54 20.88
N ALA A 217 -13.69 -5.72 20.05
CA ALA A 217 -12.31 -5.47 20.46
C ALA A 217 -12.06 -3.99 20.77
N GLU A 218 -12.61 -3.08 19.96
CA GLU A 218 -12.53 -1.64 20.18
C GLU A 218 -13.19 -1.21 21.50
N ASP A 219 -14.36 -1.77 21.81
CA ASP A 219 -15.09 -1.45 23.05
C ASP A 219 -14.45 -2.07 24.29
N ARG A 220 -13.70 -3.17 24.15
CA ARG A 220 -13.14 -3.95 25.25
C ARG A 220 -11.67 -3.66 25.52
N VAL A 221 -10.92 -3.12 24.57
CA VAL A 221 -9.46 -2.93 24.69
C VAL A 221 -9.06 -1.52 24.30
N GLN A 222 -8.34 -0.83 25.20
CA GLN A 222 -7.66 0.41 24.88
C GLN A 222 -6.16 0.16 24.65
N LEU A 223 -5.64 0.75 23.57
CA LEU A 223 -4.20 0.89 23.35
C LEU A 223 -3.74 2.30 23.70
N LEU A 224 -2.56 2.37 24.30
CA LEU A 224 -1.95 3.59 24.75
C LEU A 224 -0.47 3.62 24.32
N CYS A 225 0.05 4.81 24.07
CA CYS A 225 1.46 5.03 23.73
C CYS A 225 1.99 6.21 24.55
N ASN A 226 3.29 6.20 24.86
CA ASN A 226 3.94 7.38 25.42
C ASN A 226 4.06 8.44 24.31
N ASP A 227 3.58 9.64 24.58
CA ASP A 227 3.86 10.79 23.73
C ASP A 227 5.28 11.33 23.94
N LYS A 228 5.66 12.33 23.14
CA LYS A 228 6.95 13.04 23.23
C LYS A 228 7.22 13.71 24.59
N GLN A 229 6.19 13.89 25.43
CA GLN A 229 6.27 14.49 26.76
C GLN A 229 6.16 13.42 27.88
N ALA A 230 6.30 12.14 27.53
CA ALA A 230 6.16 10.98 28.42
C ALA A 230 4.77 10.88 29.09
N SER A 231 3.77 11.53 28.50
CA SER A 231 2.37 11.40 28.88
C SER A 231 1.74 10.23 28.11
N LEU A 232 1.00 9.37 28.82
CA LEU A 232 0.43 8.18 28.22
C LEU A 232 -0.90 8.54 27.56
N GLN A 233 -0.94 8.52 26.22
CA GLN A 233 -2.11 8.90 25.43
C GLN A 233 -2.86 7.67 24.93
N VAL A 234 -4.20 7.70 24.98
CA VAL A 234 -5.06 6.69 24.32
C VAL A 234 -5.01 6.90 22.81
N LEU A 235 -4.76 5.81 22.07
CA LEU A 235 -4.69 5.83 20.63
C LEU A 235 -6.08 5.72 19.99
N ASP A 236 -6.33 6.54 18.98
CA ASP A 236 -7.49 6.41 18.10
C ASP A 236 -7.38 5.12 17.26
N PRO A 237 -8.41 4.25 17.25
CA PRO A 237 -8.43 3.01 16.45
C PRO A 237 -8.20 3.22 14.95
N SER A 238 -8.58 4.39 14.41
CA SER A 238 -8.44 4.73 12.99
C SER A 238 -7.02 5.07 12.57
N MET A 239 -6.15 5.46 13.52
CA MET A 239 -4.74 5.75 13.23
C MET A 239 -3.99 4.48 12.80
N ASP A 240 -2.93 4.66 12.01
CA ASP A 240 -2.00 3.60 11.62
C ASP A 240 -0.67 3.67 12.40
N LEU A 241 0.10 2.58 12.33
CA LEU A 241 1.37 2.44 13.05
C LEU A 241 2.39 3.49 12.63
N ARG A 242 2.44 3.91 11.36
CA ARG A 242 3.31 5.02 10.91
C ARG A 242 2.95 6.32 11.61
N THR A 243 1.66 6.64 11.72
CA THR A 243 1.19 7.88 12.36
C THR A 243 1.57 7.88 13.82
N VAL A 244 1.36 6.75 14.51
CA VAL A 244 1.80 6.59 15.90
C VAL A 244 3.32 6.71 16.03
N GLN A 245 4.10 6.09 15.14
CA GLN A 245 5.56 6.16 15.18
C GLN A 245 6.09 7.60 15.02
N HIS A 246 5.55 8.33 14.04
CA HIS A 246 6.04 9.66 13.67
C HIS A 246 5.54 10.77 14.60
N PHE A 247 4.24 10.76 14.93
CA PHE A 247 3.61 11.88 15.64
C PHE A 247 3.55 11.68 17.15
N ILE A 248 3.25 10.46 17.62
CA ILE A 248 3.07 10.19 19.04
C ILE A 248 4.39 9.77 19.68
N TRP A 249 4.99 8.69 19.19
CA TRP A 249 6.25 8.17 19.68
C TRP A 249 7.42 9.12 19.37
N GLY A 250 7.46 9.66 18.15
CA GLY A 250 8.39 10.73 17.77
C GLY A 250 9.82 10.29 17.49
N ASN A 251 10.16 9.01 17.68
CA ASN A 251 11.48 8.46 17.40
C ASN A 251 11.39 7.24 16.47
N THR A 252 11.62 7.45 15.18
CA THR A 252 11.55 6.41 14.15
C THR A 252 12.68 5.37 14.24
N SER A 253 13.76 5.65 14.97
CA SER A 253 14.88 4.72 15.15
C SER A 253 14.69 3.72 16.29
N GLN A 254 13.63 3.87 17.08
CA GLN A 254 13.33 2.98 18.21
C GLN A 254 11.99 2.27 18.01
N ASP A 255 11.92 1.03 18.49
CA ASP A 255 10.68 0.27 18.52
C ASP A 255 9.65 0.97 19.41
N ILE A 256 8.40 1.04 18.93
CA ILE A 256 7.30 1.64 19.69
C ILE A 256 6.99 0.75 20.90
N VAL A 257 6.68 1.35 22.04
CA VAL A 257 6.11 0.62 23.18
C VAL A 257 4.64 0.96 23.31
N LEU A 258 3.79 -0.01 22.98
CA LEU A 258 2.34 0.09 23.11
C LEU A 258 1.89 -0.59 24.40
N PHE A 259 1.04 0.09 25.14
CA PHE A 259 0.41 -0.41 26.37
C PHE A 259 -1.04 -0.77 26.10
N TYR A 260 -1.50 -1.92 26.57
CA TYR A 260 -2.91 -2.30 26.47
C TYR A 260 -3.58 -2.38 27.85
N ARG A 261 -4.87 -2.07 27.91
CA ARG A 261 -5.72 -2.34 29.08
C ARG A 261 -7.15 -2.70 28.67
N PRO A 262 -7.83 -3.59 29.40
CA PRO A 262 -9.26 -3.77 29.26
C PRO A 262 -10.02 -2.49 29.62
N VAL A 263 -11.07 -2.20 28.88
CA VAL A 263 -12.08 -1.20 29.25
C VAL A 263 -13.06 -1.88 30.22
N LYS A 264 -13.37 -1.20 31.32
CA LYS A 264 -14.34 -1.69 32.32
C LYS A 264 -15.76 -1.31 31.94
#